data_AF-A0A7S1F2J9-F1
#
_entry.id   AF-A0A7S1F2J9-F1
#
_cell.length_a   1.000
_cell.length_b   1.000
_cell.length_c   1.000
_cell.angle_alpha   90.00
_cell.angle_beta   90.00
_cell.angle_gamma   90.00
#
_symmetry.space_group_name_H-M   'P 1'
#
loop_
_entity.id
_entity.type
_entity.pdbx_description
1 polymer ?
#
loop_
_entity_poly.entity_id
_entity_poly.type
_entity_poly.pdbx_seq_one_letter_code
_entity_poly.pdbx_strand_id
1 'polypeptide(L)'
;MTFGMQIAAMVCIKVYVTPAHLHHIRDAYDKYEFIMHGSVESHTYLTIHGERRGFAEYFEPSLIAKLDDDELAEMCNIPFSQIGFFALVLFIWNITCFSKMKLVIDSFVSLIISTPTVSSMRETLQDTVDEARPRKIITGLTARVKIALSVLVFFPWLITTLFMLWLGCRWLTATNDFGELVLNAVALEFILQLKELVYQATVSERNQRDLSNTLMTASWKNQVGYITFLIGIWPGVIALLWIYLYIVHFQSVLVDYKWDIHDACTPYHAALLGRLPPGGVR
;
A
#
# COMPACT_ATOMS: atom_id res chain seq x y z
N MET A 1 3.90 -21.92 6.35
CA MET A 1 5.21 -21.53 5.76
C MET A 1 5.12 -20.22 5.00
N THR A 2 4.22 -20.10 4.01
CA THR A 2 4.04 -18.88 3.17
C THR A 2 3.82 -17.59 3.97
N PHE A 3 2.88 -17.60 4.94
CA PHE A 3 2.64 -16.43 5.80
C PHE A 3 3.88 -16.01 6.62
N GLY A 4 4.67 -16.98 7.09
CA GLY A 4 5.88 -16.70 7.86
C GLY A 4 6.91 -15.94 7.02
N MET A 5 7.11 -16.35 5.76
CA MET A 5 8.02 -15.65 4.83
C MET A 5 7.53 -14.23 4.52
N GLN A 6 6.24 -14.05 4.27
CA GLN A 6 5.67 -12.72 4.00
C GLN A 6 5.81 -11.80 5.22
N ILE A 7 5.52 -12.30 6.42
CA ILE A 7 5.70 -11.55 7.68
C ILE A 7 7.17 -11.18 7.87
N ALA A 8 8.10 -12.12 7.67
CA ALA A 8 9.52 -11.85 7.78
C ALA A 8 9.98 -10.76 6.79
N ALA A 9 9.54 -10.83 5.53
CA ALA A 9 9.82 -9.80 4.53
C ALA A 9 9.29 -8.41 4.96
N MET A 10 8.04 -8.34 5.44
CA MET A 10 7.47 -7.08 5.93
C MET A 10 8.22 -6.51 7.14
N VAL A 11 8.68 -7.38 8.05
CA VAL A 11 9.52 -6.97 9.19
C VAL A 11 10.85 -6.43 8.71
N CYS A 12 11.51 -7.10 7.76
CA CYS A 12 12.78 -6.63 7.19
C CYS A 12 12.63 -5.25 6.53
N ILE A 13 11.56 -5.02 5.76
CA ILE A 13 11.30 -3.72 5.14
C ILE A 13 11.10 -2.64 6.20
N LYS A 14 10.25 -2.92 7.19
CA LYS A 14 9.97 -1.97 8.27
C LYS A 14 11.22 -1.62 9.09
N VAL A 15 12.11 -2.59 9.33
CA VAL A 15 13.27 -2.41 10.21
C VAL A 15 14.48 -1.86 9.47
N TYR A 16 14.77 -2.35 8.26
CA TYR A 16 16.01 -2.02 7.56
C TYR A 16 15.83 -0.99 6.45
N VAL A 17 14.69 -1.02 5.74
CA VAL A 17 14.52 -0.20 4.53
C VAL A 17 13.82 1.12 4.88
N THR A 18 12.67 1.07 5.54
CA THR A 18 11.86 2.25 5.83
C THR A 18 12.60 3.32 6.65
N PRO A 19 13.36 2.99 7.72
CA PRO A 19 14.01 4.02 8.53
C PRO A 19 15.10 4.81 7.79
N ALA A 20 15.82 4.16 6.87
CA ALA A 20 16.85 4.82 6.08
C ALA A 20 16.24 5.89 5.16
N HIS A 21 15.19 5.54 4.41
CA HIS A 21 14.46 6.48 3.57
C HIS A 21 13.79 7.60 4.38
N LEU A 22 13.22 7.26 5.56
CA LEU A 22 12.65 8.26 6.47
C LEU A 22 13.69 9.26 6.97
N HIS A 23 14.90 8.81 7.31
CA HIS A 23 15.95 9.70 7.75
C HIS A 23 16.37 10.64 6.61
N HIS A 24 16.55 10.10 5.41
CA HIS A 24 16.95 10.87 4.23
C HIS A 24 15.95 11.98 3.87
N ILE A 25 14.67 11.64 3.74
CA ILE A 25 13.64 12.63 3.40
C ILE A 25 13.47 13.70 4.50
N ARG A 26 13.67 13.33 5.77
CA ARG A 26 13.59 14.26 6.90
C ARG A 26 14.78 15.20 6.96
N ASP A 27 15.98 14.72 6.66
CA ASP A 27 17.20 15.54 6.57
C ASP A 27 17.09 16.55 5.41
N ALA A 28 16.61 16.12 4.24
CA ALA A 28 16.35 17.00 3.11
C ALA A 28 15.33 18.11 3.47
N TYR A 29 14.22 17.74 4.12
CA TYR A 29 13.21 18.72 4.54
C TYR A 29 13.67 19.61 5.72
N ASP A 30 14.55 19.11 6.59
CA ASP A 30 15.15 19.91 7.66
C ASP A 30 16.05 21.03 7.10
N LYS A 31 16.91 20.70 6.13
CA LYS A 31 17.76 21.68 5.45
C LYS A 31 16.93 22.74 4.73
N TYR A 32 15.87 22.31 4.05
CA TYR A 32 14.90 23.22 3.44
C TYR A 32 14.36 24.25 4.42
N GLU A 33 13.76 23.76 5.51
CA GLU A 33 13.09 24.59 6.50
C GLU A 33 14.10 25.55 7.12
N PHE A 34 15.33 25.10 7.39
CA PHE A 34 16.38 25.97 7.91
C PHE A 34 16.73 27.11 6.94
N ILE A 35 16.84 26.85 5.65
CA ILE A 35 17.19 27.86 4.64
C ILE A 35 16.03 28.81 4.35
N MET A 36 14.79 28.30 4.21
CA MET A 36 13.59 29.11 3.98
C MET A 36 13.29 30.09 5.13
N HIS A 37 13.82 29.83 6.32
CA HIS A 37 13.67 30.70 7.49
C HIS A 37 14.94 31.52 7.79
N GLY A 38 15.81 31.72 6.79
CA GLY A 38 16.96 32.63 6.87
C GLY A 38 18.20 32.06 7.54
N SER A 39 18.26 30.75 7.78
CA SER A 39 19.36 30.08 8.49
C SER A 39 19.59 30.62 9.91
N VAL A 40 18.53 31.10 10.56
CA VAL A 40 18.55 31.61 11.93
C VAL A 40 17.83 30.61 12.85
N GLU A 41 18.52 30.07 13.84
CA GLU A 41 17.94 29.06 14.75
C GLU A 41 16.69 29.58 15.48
N SER A 42 16.64 30.87 15.84
CA SER A 42 15.47 31.47 16.51
C SER A 42 14.20 31.50 15.65
N HIS A 43 14.30 31.32 14.34
CA HIS A 43 13.14 31.21 13.44
C HIS A 43 12.62 29.77 13.31
N THR A 44 13.25 28.82 14.00
CA THR A 44 12.90 27.39 13.97
C THR A 44 12.71 26.82 15.38
N TYR A 45 11.96 25.74 15.49
CA TYR A 45 11.83 24.92 16.68
C TYR A 45 12.16 23.46 16.35
N LEU A 46 12.59 22.68 17.36
CA LEU A 46 12.93 21.26 17.18
C LEU A 46 11.69 20.39 17.42
N THR A 47 11.46 19.41 16.53
CA THR A 47 10.43 18.37 16.67
C THR A 47 10.82 17.34 17.72
N ILE A 48 9.90 16.41 18.02
CA ILE A 48 10.15 15.24 18.87
C ILE A 48 11.31 14.34 18.39
N HIS A 49 11.70 14.47 17.12
CA HIS A 49 12.78 13.68 16.51
C HIS A 49 14.06 14.50 16.30
N GLY A 50 14.07 15.78 16.74
CA GLY A 50 15.24 16.65 16.64
C GLY A 50 15.41 17.30 15.26
N GLU A 51 14.40 17.27 14.39
CA GLU A 51 14.43 18.04 13.15
C GLU A 51 13.88 19.45 13.39
N ARG A 52 14.37 20.44 12.67
CA ARG A 52 13.97 21.85 12.72
C ARG A 52 12.73 22.08 11.86
N ARG A 53 11.80 22.87 12.39
CA ARG A 53 10.61 23.37 11.69
C ARG A 53 10.51 24.86 11.93
N GLY A 54 10.29 25.64 10.88
CA GLY A 54 10.21 27.08 11.00
C GLY A 54 8.84 27.59 11.47
N PHE A 55 8.80 28.81 11.98
CA PHE A 55 7.54 29.51 12.24
C PHE A 55 7.01 30.18 10.96
N ALA A 56 5.70 30.14 10.75
CA ALA A 56 5.05 30.67 9.53
C ALA A 56 5.35 32.16 9.27
N GLU A 57 5.68 32.94 10.30
CA GLU A 57 5.98 34.37 10.20
C GLU A 57 7.33 34.67 9.52
N TYR A 58 8.27 33.73 9.56
CA TYR A 58 9.63 33.91 9.03
C TYR A 58 9.88 33.16 7.72
N PHE A 59 8.83 32.62 7.10
CA PHE A 59 8.96 31.87 5.85
C PHE A 59 9.18 32.83 4.68
N GLU A 60 10.35 32.75 4.04
CA GLU A 60 10.73 33.63 2.93
C GLU A 60 11.06 32.80 1.67
N PRO A 61 10.10 32.61 0.73
CA PRO A 61 10.29 31.77 -0.46
C PRO A 61 11.44 32.21 -1.39
N SER A 62 11.82 33.49 -1.35
CA SER A 62 12.92 34.06 -2.13
C SER A 62 14.28 33.43 -1.79
N LEU A 63 14.41 32.89 -0.57
CA LEU A 63 15.64 32.26 -0.10
C LEU A 63 15.95 30.94 -0.77
N ILE A 64 15.03 30.39 -1.59
CA ILE A 64 15.28 29.20 -2.41
C ILE A 64 16.46 29.39 -3.37
N ALA A 65 16.73 30.61 -3.82
CA ALA A 65 17.87 30.93 -4.67
C ALA A 65 19.23 30.77 -3.95
N LYS A 66 19.23 30.60 -2.62
CA LYS A 66 20.45 30.31 -1.83
C LYS A 66 20.75 28.81 -1.75
N LEU A 67 19.79 27.96 -2.10
CA LEU A 67 19.94 26.51 -2.08
C LEU A 67 20.85 26.09 -3.26
N ASP A 68 21.75 25.15 -3.04
CA ASP A 68 22.55 24.61 -4.14
C ASP A 68 21.66 23.82 -5.11
N ASP A 69 22.07 23.71 -6.37
CA ASP A 69 21.27 23.05 -7.42
C ASP A 69 21.00 21.57 -7.05
N ASP A 70 21.97 20.90 -6.41
CA ASP A 70 21.86 19.51 -5.95
C ASP A 70 20.87 19.37 -4.78
N GLU A 71 20.93 20.28 -3.79
CA GLU A 71 20.00 20.29 -2.65
C GLU A 71 18.57 20.61 -3.10
N LEU A 72 18.42 21.54 -4.04
CA LEU A 72 17.13 21.87 -4.66
C LEU A 72 16.56 20.69 -5.43
N ALA A 73 17.40 19.95 -6.18
CA ALA A 73 16.97 18.75 -6.89
C ALA A 73 16.49 17.66 -5.92
N GLU A 74 17.27 17.37 -4.87
CA GLU A 74 16.92 16.38 -3.85
C GLU A 74 15.55 16.69 -3.19
N MET A 75 15.36 17.96 -2.86
CA MET A 75 14.13 18.49 -2.32
C MET A 75 12.92 18.40 -3.26
N CYS A 76 13.09 18.82 -4.51
CA CYS A 76 12.01 18.82 -5.47
C CYS A 76 11.65 17.42 -5.97
N ASN A 77 12.48 16.42 -5.66
CA ASN A 77 12.17 15.01 -5.87
C ASN A 77 11.37 14.38 -4.71
N ILE A 78 11.10 15.12 -3.63
CA ILE A 78 10.16 14.68 -2.58
C ILE A 78 8.75 14.51 -3.20
N PRO A 79 8.05 13.38 -3.00
CA PRO A 79 6.78 13.09 -3.67
C PRO A 79 5.69 14.14 -3.46
N PHE A 80 5.75 14.90 -2.37
CA PHE A 80 4.82 15.99 -2.08
C PHE A 80 5.01 17.24 -2.97
N SER A 81 6.11 17.38 -3.71
CA SER A 81 6.25 18.43 -4.71
C SER A 81 5.31 18.23 -5.90
N GLN A 82 4.94 16.97 -6.20
CA GLN A 82 4.02 16.58 -7.28
C GLN A 82 2.90 15.69 -6.74
N ILE A 83 2.03 16.27 -5.90
CA ILE A 83 0.95 15.56 -5.20
C ILE A 83 0.09 14.73 -6.15
N GLY A 84 -0.19 15.22 -7.37
CA GLY A 84 -1.00 14.49 -8.35
C GLY A 84 -0.35 13.16 -8.79
N PHE A 85 0.95 13.17 -9.08
CA PHE A 85 1.69 11.96 -9.44
C PHE A 85 1.80 11.00 -8.25
N PHE A 86 2.12 11.53 -7.07
CA PHE A 86 2.19 10.74 -5.84
C PHE A 86 0.85 10.09 -5.48
N ALA A 87 -0.26 10.84 -5.57
CA ALA A 87 -1.60 10.35 -5.31
C ALA A 87 -2.00 9.25 -6.31
N LEU A 88 -1.58 9.34 -7.57
CA LEU A 88 -1.81 8.30 -8.57
C LEU A 88 -1.09 6.98 -8.20
N VAL A 89 0.18 7.04 -7.82
CA VAL A 89 0.94 5.85 -7.40
C VAL A 89 0.33 5.24 -6.14
N LEU A 90 -0.01 6.06 -5.14
CA LEU A 90 -0.72 5.59 -3.96
C LEU A 90 -2.09 4.99 -4.31
N PHE A 91 -2.81 5.54 -5.28
CA PHE A 91 -4.09 5.01 -5.72
C PHE A 91 -3.97 3.61 -6.32
N ILE A 92 -2.99 3.42 -7.22
CA ILE A 92 -2.69 2.09 -7.79
C ILE A 92 -2.36 1.11 -6.65
N TRP A 93 -1.47 1.49 -5.73
CA TRP A 93 -1.11 0.66 -4.58
C TRP A 93 -2.31 0.27 -3.71
N ASN A 94 -3.18 1.25 -3.41
CA ASN A 94 -4.38 1.04 -2.60
C ASN A 94 -5.36 0.10 -3.28
N ILE A 95 -5.64 0.29 -4.57
CA ILE A 95 -6.51 -0.58 -5.35
C ILE A 95 -5.97 -2.01 -5.37
N THR A 96 -4.66 -2.20 -5.53
CA THR A 96 -4.04 -3.53 -5.48
C THR A 96 -4.26 -4.20 -4.12
N CYS A 97 -4.09 -3.48 -3.01
CA CYS A 97 -4.38 -3.99 -1.68
C CYS A 97 -5.86 -4.32 -1.47
N PHE A 98 -6.77 -3.43 -1.86
CA PHE A 98 -8.22 -3.66 -1.73
C PHE A 98 -8.70 -4.82 -2.60
N SER A 99 -8.14 -5.00 -3.79
CA SER A 99 -8.41 -6.16 -4.65
C SER A 99 -8.08 -7.47 -3.94
N LYS A 100 -6.94 -7.51 -3.24
CA LYS A 100 -6.55 -8.67 -2.42
C LYS A 100 -7.46 -8.83 -1.19
N MET A 101 -7.81 -7.76 -0.48
CA MET A 101 -8.76 -7.83 0.66
C MET A 101 -10.13 -8.34 0.23
N LYS A 102 -10.66 -7.84 -0.89
CA LYS A 102 -11.93 -8.30 -1.45
C LYS A 102 -11.90 -9.80 -1.71
N LEU A 103 -10.83 -10.31 -2.31
CA LEU A 103 -10.67 -11.75 -2.55
C LEU A 103 -10.68 -12.55 -1.24
N VAL A 104 -10.06 -12.04 -0.16
CA VAL A 104 -10.11 -12.67 1.17
C VAL A 104 -11.52 -12.68 1.73
N ILE A 105 -12.21 -11.55 1.66
CA ILE A 105 -13.57 -11.40 2.18
C ILE A 105 -14.54 -12.29 1.40
N ASP A 106 -14.48 -12.28 0.07
CA ASP A 106 -15.34 -13.10 -0.78
C ASP A 106 -15.09 -14.60 -0.50
N SER A 107 -13.83 -15.00 -0.33
CA SER A 107 -13.45 -16.37 0.06
C SER A 107 -13.95 -16.74 1.46
N PHE A 108 -13.84 -15.81 2.42
CA PHE A 108 -14.31 -16.00 3.80
C PHE A 108 -15.84 -16.14 3.84
N VAL A 109 -16.57 -15.24 3.19
CA VAL A 109 -18.03 -15.28 3.11
C VAL A 109 -18.48 -16.59 2.46
N SER A 110 -17.92 -16.94 1.31
CA SER A 110 -18.28 -18.16 0.58
C SER A 110 -18.01 -19.44 1.40
N LEU A 111 -16.83 -19.54 2.03
CA LEU A 111 -16.41 -20.77 2.69
C LEU A 111 -16.92 -20.89 4.13
N ILE A 112 -16.94 -19.81 4.89
CA ILE A 112 -17.27 -19.85 6.34
C ILE A 112 -18.74 -19.59 6.57
N ILE A 113 -19.30 -18.55 5.94
CA ILE A 113 -20.67 -18.10 6.19
C ILE A 113 -21.65 -18.95 5.38
N SER A 114 -21.41 -19.09 4.09
CA SER A 114 -22.40 -19.69 3.19
C SER A 114 -22.42 -21.21 3.19
N THR A 115 -21.28 -21.86 3.44
CA THR A 115 -21.21 -23.33 3.46
C THR A 115 -21.91 -23.85 4.71
N PRO A 116 -22.87 -24.79 4.64
CA PRO A 116 -23.57 -25.31 5.82
C PRO A 116 -22.64 -26.07 6.77
N THR A 117 -23.01 -26.15 8.04
CA THR A 117 -22.23 -26.86 9.06
C THR A 117 -22.67 -28.32 9.13
N VAL A 118 -21.74 -29.26 8.91
CA VAL A 118 -22.00 -30.72 9.00
C VAL A 118 -21.40 -31.31 10.28
N SER A 119 -21.99 -32.41 10.75
CA SER A 119 -21.55 -33.08 11.99
C SER A 119 -20.28 -33.90 11.80
N SER A 120 -20.09 -34.47 10.60
CA SER A 120 -18.98 -35.37 10.27
C SER A 120 -18.24 -34.92 9.03
N MET A 121 -16.90 -35.04 9.05
CA MET A 121 -16.03 -34.71 7.92
C MET A 121 -16.25 -35.64 6.71
N ARG A 122 -16.83 -36.84 6.92
CA ARG A 122 -17.14 -37.79 5.84
C ARG A 122 -18.22 -37.26 4.91
N GLU A 123 -19.09 -36.39 5.40
CA GLU A 123 -20.19 -35.79 4.64
C GLU A 123 -19.77 -34.52 3.88
N THR A 124 -18.52 -34.08 4.04
CA THR A 124 -18.01 -32.83 3.46
C THR A 124 -17.81 -32.91 1.94
N LEU A 125 -17.53 -34.10 1.40
CA LEU A 125 -17.27 -34.28 -0.02
C LEU A 125 -18.39 -35.09 -0.65
N GLN A 126 -19.03 -34.51 -1.65
CA GLN A 126 -19.96 -35.21 -2.52
C GLN A 126 -19.37 -35.29 -3.93
N ASP A 127 -19.30 -36.51 -4.47
CA ASP A 127 -18.91 -36.71 -5.85
C ASP A 127 -20.05 -36.24 -6.76
N THR A 128 -19.72 -35.46 -7.79
CA THR A 128 -20.70 -35.04 -8.80
C THR A 128 -21.12 -36.23 -9.66
N VAL A 129 -22.41 -36.31 -9.99
CA VAL A 129 -23.00 -37.34 -10.88
C VAL A 129 -22.54 -37.21 -12.34
N ASP A 130 -21.75 -36.19 -12.68
CA ASP A 130 -21.24 -35.99 -14.03
C ASP A 130 -20.13 -37.01 -14.37
N GLU A 131 -20.52 -38.09 -15.08
CA GLU A 131 -19.64 -39.22 -15.45
C GLU A 131 -18.45 -38.79 -16.31
N ALA A 132 -18.55 -37.69 -17.04
CA ALA A 132 -17.49 -37.26 -17.95
C ALA A 132 -16.25 -36.75 -17.20
N ARG A 133 -16.42 -36.14 -16.02
CA ARG A 133 -15.34 -35.56 -15.21
C ARG A 133 -15.70 -35.59 -13.72
N PRO A 134 -15.29 -36.62 -12.95
CA PRO A 134 -15.59 -36.70 -11.53
C PRO A 134 -14.97 -35.51 -10.80
N ARG A 135 -15.81 -34.63 -10.27
CA ARG A 135 -15.42 -33.47 -9.46
C ARG A 135 -15.91 -33.68 -8.04
N LYS A 136 -15.10 -33.25 -7.07
CA LYS A 136 -15.47 -33.29 -5.66
C LYS A 136 -15.97 -31.91 -5.27
N ILE A 137 -17.23 -31.83 -4.85
CA ILE A 137 -17.82 -30.59 -4.35
C ILE A 137 -17.81 -30.61 -2.83
N ILE A 138 -17.36 -29.50 -2.24
CA ILE A 138 -17.45 -29.28 -0.80
C ILE A 138 -18.89 -28.88 -0.48
N THR A 139 -19.66 -29.78 0.14
CA THR A 139 -21.07 -29.57 0.50
C THR A 139 -21.23 -28.94 1.87
N GLY A 140 -20.31 -29.20 2.80
CA GLY A 140 -20.42 -28.72 4.18
C GLY A 140 -19.11 -28.81 4.96
N LEU A 141 -18.93 -27.92 5.94
CA LEU A 141 -17.73 -27.89 6.79
C LEU A 141 -18.09 -28.04 8.27
N THR A 142 -17.31 -28.80 9.02
CA THR A 142 -17.52 -28.91 10.47
C THR A 142 -17.23 -27.57 11.17
N ALA A 143 -17.93 -27.28 12.27
CA ALA A 143 -17.77 -26.01 13.00
C ALA A 143 -16.32 -25.78 13.48
N ARG A 144 -15.65 -26.85 13.92
CA ARG A 144 -14.25 -26.80 14.36
C ARG A 144 -13.31 -26.37 13.23
N VAL A 145 -13.51 -26.92 12.03
CA VAL A 145 -12.72 -26.56 10.84
C VAL A 145 -13.00 -25.11 10.44
N LYS A 146 -14.25 -24.65 10.49
CA LYS A 146 -14.59 -23.24 10.20
C LYS A 146 -13.89 -22.26 11.14
N ILE A 147 -13.89 -22.54 12.44
CA ILE A 147 -13.19 -21.71 13.45
C ILE A 147 -11.68 -21.72 13.16
N ALA A 148 -11.10 -22.91 12.94
CA ALA A 148 -9.68 -23.03 12.64
C ALA A 148 -9.28 -22.26 11.37
N LEU A 149 -10.03 -22.39 10.27
CA LEU A 149 -9.77 -21.66 9.02
C LEU A 149 -9.92 -20.14 9.21
N SER A 150 -10.95 -19.70 9.93
CA SER A 150 -11.15 -18.28 10.24
C SER A 150 -9.97 -17.67 10.99
N VAL A 151 -9.53 -18.33 12.07
CA VAL A 151 -8.50 -17.79 12.98
C VAL A 151 -7.08 -18.00 12.44
N LEU A 152 -6.79 -19.12 11.78
CA LEU A 152 -5.43 -19.46 11.35
C LEU A 152 -5.12 -19.06 9.91
N VAL A 153 -6.12 -18.80 9.07
CA VAL A 153 -5.92 -18.50 7.65
C VAL A 153 -6.47 -17.13 7.29
N PHE A 154 -7.78 -16.89 7.43
CA PHE A 154 -8.40 -15.68 6.94
C PHE A 154 -8.03 -14.43 7.74
N PHE A 155 -8.07 -14.50 9.07
CA PHE A 155 -7.76 -13.36 9.92
C PHE A 155 -6.29 -12.92 9.81
N PRO A 156 -5.28 -13.82 9.87
CA PRO A 156 -3.89 -13.45 9.63
C PRO A 156 -3.66 -12.88 8.24
N TRP A 157 -4.35 -13.41 7.23
CA TRP A 157 -4.26 -12.88 5.86
C TRP A 157 -4.85 -11.47 5.76
N LEU A 158 -5.99 -11.21 6.39
CA LEU A 158 -6.57 -9.86 6.42
C LEU A 158 -5.66 -8.87 7.16
N ILE A 159 -5.15 -9.25 8.34
CA ILE A 159 -4.22 -8.41 9.12
C ILE A 159 -2.96 -8.10 8.31
N THR A 160 -2.34 -9.11 7.70
CA THR A 160 -1.11 -8.91 6.92
C THR A 160 -1.36 -8.00 5.72
N THR A 161 -2.52 -8.08 5.07
CA THR A 161 -2.88 -7.18 3.97
C THR A 161 -3.13 -5.74 4.44
N LEU A 162 -3.82 -5.54 5.57
CA LEU A 162 -4.03 -4.21 6.17
C LEU A 162 -2.72 -3.59 6.64
N PHE A 163 -1.86 -4.38 7.28
CA PHE A 163 -0.54 -3.94 7.71
C PHE A 163 0.34 -3.57 6.51
N MET A 164 0.31 -4.36 5.44
CA MET A 164 1.03 -4.07 4.19
C MET A 164 0.51 -2.79 3.54
N LEU A 165 -0.80 -2.55 3.52
CA LEU A 165 -1.38 -1.31 3.02
C LEU A 165 -0.79 -0.09 3.76
N TRP A 166 -0.84 -0.10 5.10
CA TRP A 166 -0.31 0.97 5.93
C TRP A 166 1.21 1.17 5.76
N LEU A 167 1.97 0.07 5.81
CA LEU A 167 3.43 0.10 5.64
C LEU A 167 3.83 0.59 4.25
N GLY A 168 3.13 0.14 3.22
CA GLY A 168 3.36 0.53 1.83
C GLY A 168 3.11 2.02 1.60
N CYS A 169 2.02 2.58 2.14
CA CYS A 169 1.79 4.03 2.10
C CYS A 169 2.95 4.79 2.77
N ARG A 170 3.39 4.35 3.95
CA ARG A 170 4.51 4.98 4.68
C ARG A 170 5.83 4.91 3.94
N TRP A 171 6.16 3.76 3.36
CA TRP A 171 7.41 3.57 2.62
C TRP A 171 7.41 4.35 1.30
N LEU A 172 6.29 4.36 0.55
CA LEU A 172 6.15 5.14 -0.67
C LEU A 172 6.28 6.65 -0.40
N THR A 173 5.67 7.15 0.68
CA THR A 173 5.84 8.56 1.08
C THR A 173 7.28 8.92 1.44
N ALA A 174 8.06 7.96 1.95
CA ALA A 174 9.45 8.19 2.38
C ALA A 174 10.46 8.17 1.22
N THR A 175 10.03 7.82 0.00
CA THR A 175 10.92 7.76 -1.16
C THR A 175 11.23 9.18 -1.63
N ASN A 176 12.47 9.48 -1.99
CA ASN A 176 12.97 10.82 -2.36
C ASN A 176 13.28 10.96 -3.86
N ASP A 177 12.82 10.01 -4.67
CA ASP A 177 12.93 10.04 -6.13
C ASP A 177 11.66 9.46 -6.77
N PHE A 178 11.20 10.08 -7.86
CA PHE A 178 9.97 9.65 -8.55
C PHE A 178 10.12 8.32 -9.27
N GLY A 179 11.31 7.99 -9.78
CA GLY A 179 11.61 6.70 -10.39
C GLY A 179 11.63 5.60 -9.34
N GLU A 180 12.32 5.83 -8.21
CA GLU A 180 12.32 4.91 -7.07
C GLU A 180 10.91 4.71 -6.50
N LEU A 181 10.07 5.74 -6.51
CA LEU A 181 8.68 5.63 -6.02
C LEU A 181 7.89 4.56 -6.78
N VAL A 182 8.01 4.53 -8.12
CA VAL A 182 7.34 3.53 -8.97
C VAL A 182 7.96 2.15 -8.75
N LEU A 183 9.29 2.06 -8.67
CA LEU A 183 9.99 0.79 -8.42
C LEU A 183 9.62 0.20 -7.05
N ASN A 184 9.52 1.03 -6.01
CA ASN A 184 9.11 0.64 -4.68
C ASN A 184 7.65 0.16 -4.65
N ALA A 185 6.77 0.78 -5.43
CA ALA A 185 5.38 0.32 -5.56
C ALA A 185 5.28 -1.09 -6.20
N VAL A 186 6.07 -1.34 -7.25
CA VAL A 186 6.15 -2.67 -7.89
C VAL A 186 6.79 -3.69 -6.95
N ALA A 187 7.83 -3.32 -6.20
CA ALA A 187 8.46 -4.20 -5.22
C ALA A 187 7.47 -4.61 -4.11
N LEU A 188 6.67 -3.66 -3.63
CA LEU A 188 5.57 -3.91 -2.69
C LEU A 188 4.52 -4.88 -3.25
N GLU A 189 4.17 -4.75 -4.53
CA GLU A 189 3.28 -5.69 -5.21
C GLU A 189 3.87 -7.10 -5.27
N PHE A 190 5.16 -7.23 -5.60
CA PHE A 190 5.84 -8.52 -5.60
C PHE A 190 5.77 -9.20 -4.22
N ILE A 191 5.95 -8.44 -3.13
CA ILE A 191 5.83 -8.96 -1.77
C ILE A 191 4.40 -9.44 -1.46
N LEU A 192 3.38 -8.72 -1.94
CA LEU A 192 1.98 -9.17 -1.84
C LEU A 192 1.72 -10.50 -2.58
N GLN A 193 2.38 -10.70 -3.73
CA GLN A 193 2.27 -11.90 -4.56
C GLN A 193 3.15 -13.07 -4.07
N LEU A 194 4.11 -12.82 -3.18
CA LEU A 194 5.10 -13.81 -2.73
C LEU A 194 4.47 -15.12 -2.25
N LYS A 195 3.34 -15.07 -1.53
CA LYS A 195 2.65 -16.26 -1.04
C LYS A 195 2.13 -17.17 -2.17
N GLU A 196 1.71 -16.59 -3.29
CA GLU A 196 1.19 -17.32 -4.45
C GLU A 196 2.35 -17.96 -5.20
N LEU A 197 3.46 -17.23 -5.37
CA LEU A 197 4.69 -17.73 -5.98
C LEU A 197 5.30 -18.89 -5.17
N VAL A 198 5.42 -18.73 -3.85
CA VAL A 198 5.94 -19.80 -2.98
C VAL A 198 5.00 -21.00 -2.99
N TYR A 199 3.69 -20.80 -2.99
CA TYR A 199 2.72 -21.89 -3.09
C TYR A 199 2.90 -22.68 -4.40
N GLN A 200 2.96 -21.98 -5.54
CA GLN A 200 3.16 -22.61 -6.85
C GLN A 200 4.49 -23.39 -6.93
N ALA A 201 5.55 -22.87 -6.31
CA ALA A 201 6.87 -23.51 -6.32
C ALA A 201 6.97 -24.72 -5.36
N THR A 202 6.25 -24.70 -4.23
CA THR A 202 6.42 -25.71 -3.16
C THR A 202 5.41 -26.83 -3.21
N VAL A 203 4.21 -26.59 -3.76
CA VAL A 203 3.15 -27.60 -3.83
C VAL A 203 3.29 -28.40 -5.12
N SER A 204 3.37 -29.73 -5.01
CA SER A 204 3.46 -30.63 -6.17
C SER A 204 2.32 -30.41 -7.16
N GLU A 205 2.58 -30.58 -8.46
CA GLU A 205 1.56 -30.46 -9.50
C GLU A 205 0.34 -31.36 -9.23
N ARG A 206 0.55 -32.53 -8.63
CA ARG A 206 -0.55 -33.44 -8.27
C ARG A 206 -1.50 -32.80 -7.26
N ASN A 207 -0.96 -32.21 -6.19
CA ASN A 207 -1.78 -31.54 -5.18
C ASN A 207 -2.45 -30.28 -5.75
N GLN A 208 -1.78 -29.57 -6.67
CA GLN A 208 -2.40 -28.43 -7.37
C GLN A 208 -3.58 -28.89 -8.22
N ARG A 209 -3.44 -30.01 -8.96
CA ARG A 209 -4.53 -30.61 -9.74
C ARG A 209 -5.67 -31.06 -8.84
N ASP A 210 -5.38 -31.75 -7.74
CA ASP A 210 -6.39 -32.22 -6.78
C ASP A 210 -7.17 -31.04 -6.15
N LEU A 211 -6.48 -29.94 -5.82
CA LEU A 211 -7.11 -28.71 -5.34
C LEU A 211 -7.92 -28.00 -6.42
N SER A 212 -7.44 -27.96 -7.68
CA SER A 212 -8.19 -27.38 -8.80
C SER A 212 -9.45 -28.17 -9.17
N ASN A 213 -9.45 -29.48 -8.89
CA ASN A 213 -10.61 -30.36 -9.09
C ASN A 213 -11.60 -30.32 -7.92
N THR A 214 -11.22 -29.71 -6.80
CA THR A 214 -12.10 -29.50 -5.65
C THR A 214 -12.84 -28.19 -5.85
N LEU A 215 -14.07 -28.27 -6.36
CA LEU A 215 -14.87 -27.07 -6.60
C LEU A 215 -15.60 -26.66 -5.31
N MET A 216 -15.52 -25.38 -5.01
CA MET A 216 -16.39 -24.77 -4.02
C MET A 216 -17.72 -24.45 -4.70
N THR A 217 -18.82 -24.89 -4.09
CA THR A 217 -20.16 -24.51 -4.55
C THR A 217 -20.24 -23.00 -4.49
N ALA A 218 -20.37 -22.34 -5.65
CA ALA A 218 -20.53 -20.89 -5.68
C ALA A 218 -21.79 -20.54 -4.89
N SER A 219 -21.61 -19.95 -3.71
CA SER A 219 -22.70 -19.68 -2.77
C SER A 219 -23.78 -18.78 -3.35
N TRP A 220 -23.47 -18.00 -4.38
CA TRP A 220 -24.34 -16.96 -4.88
C TRP A 220 -24.81 -17.34 -6.28
N LYS A 221 -25.99 -17.97 -6.34
CA LYS A 221 -26.80 -18.08 -7.57
C LYS A 221 -27.49 -16.74 -7.85
N ASN A 222 -26.72 -15.65 -7.80
CA ASN A 222 -27.25 -14.31 -8.00
C ASN A 222 -27.50 -14.10 -9.49
N GLN A 223 -28.76 -13.84 -9.82
CA GLN A 223 -29.08 -13.03 -10.99
C GLN A 223 -28.25 -11.74 -10.91
N VAL A 224 -27.69 -11.30 -12.03
CA VAL A 224 -26.81 -10.13 -12.12
C VAL A 224 -27.60 -8.89 -11.70
N GLY A 225 -27.57 -8.57 -10.40
CA GLY A 225 -28.24 -7.43 -9.82
C GLY A 225 -27.34 -6.20 -9.77
N TYR A 226 -27.96 -5.03 -9.72
CA TYR A 226 -27.28 -3.73 -9.58
C TYR A 226 -26.31 -3.67 -8.38
N ILE A 227 -26.60 -4.41 -7.30
CA ILE A 227 -25.74 -4.49 -6.11
C ILE A 227 -24.34 -5.03 -6.44
N THR A 228 -24.24 -6.04 -7.31
CA THR A 228 -22.93 -6.61 -7.71
C THR A 228 -22.06 -5.57 -8.40
N PHE A 229 -22.66 -4.69 -9.20
CA PHE A 229 -21.95 -3.60 -9.87
C PHE A 229 -21.46 -2.55 -8.85
N LEU A 230 -22.33 -2.13 -7.92
CA LEU A 230 -21.94 -1.20 -6.86
C LEU A 230 -20.78 -1.73 -5.99
N ILE A 231 -20.78 -3.02 -5.66
CA ILE A 231 -19.70 -3.67 -4.91
C ILE A 231 -18.35 -3.58 -5.65
N GLY A 232 -18.35 -3.50 -6.98
CA GLY A 232 -17.13 -3.32 -7.77
C GLY A 232 -16.56 -1.90 -7.72
N ILE A 233 -17.42 -0.88 -7.57
CA ILE A 233 -17.01 0.54 -7.54
C ILE A 233 -16.51 0.95 -6.16
N TRP A 234 -17.11 0.40 -5.09
CA TRP A 234 -16.80 0.79 -3.71
C TRP A 234 -15.31 0.75 -3.33
N PRO A 235 -14.51 -0.26 -3.71
CA PRO A 235 -13.07 -0.27 -3.43
C PRO A 235 -12.33 0.96 -3.95
N GLY A 236 -12.73 1.50 -5.11
CA GLY A 236 -12.11 2.72 -5.65
C GLY A 236 -12.46 3.98 -4.86
N VAL A 237 -13.71 4.10 -4.42
CA VAL A 237 -14.14 5.22 -3.56
C VAL A 237 -13.44 5.15 -2.20
N ILE A 238 -13.36 3.95 -1.60
CA ILE A 238 -12.67 3.73 -0.33
C ILE A 238 -11.17 4.01 -0.48
N ALA A 239 -10.54 3.64 -1.60
CA ALA A 239 -9.14 3.95 -1.88
C ALA A 239 -8.88 5.46 -1.95
N LEU A 240 -9.72 6.22 -2.66
CA LEU A 240 -9.60 7.68 -2.73
C LEU A 240 -9.78 8.33 -1.36
N LEU A 241 -10.78 7.90 -0.59
CA LEU A 241 -11.01 8.38 0.78
C LEU A 241 -9.81 8.07 1.68
N TRP A 242 -9.26 6.85 1.59
CA TRP A 242 -8.10 6.45 2.37
C TRP A 242 -6.86 7.26 2.02
N ILE A 243 -6.61 7.55 0.73
CA ILE A 243 -5.48 8.39 0.30
C ILE A 243 -5.61 9.80 0.88
N TYR A 244 -6.81 10.39 0.80
CA TYR A 244 -7.08 11.70 1.40
C TYR A 244 -6.81 11.69 2.90
N LEU A 245 -7.38 10.73 3.63
CA LEU A 245 -7.17 10.58 5.07
C LEU A 245 -5.69 10.33 5.41
N TYR A 246 -5.01 9.53 4.60
CA TYR A 246 -3.61 9.22 4.80
C TYR A 246 -2.72 10.43 4.62
N ILE A 247 -2.86 11.14 3.50
CA ILE A 247 -2.03 12.31 3.19
C ILE A 247 -2.28 13.44 4.21
N VAL A 248 -3.54 13.70 4.58
CA VAL A 248 -3.88 14.85 5.45
C VAL A 248 -3.70 14.54 6.94
N HIS A 249 -4.02 13.32 7.39
CA HIS A 249 -4.11 13.02 8.83
C HIS A 249 -3.13 11.94 9.31
N PHE A 250 -2.83 10.91 8.52
CA PHE A 250 -2.00 9.79 8.98
C PHE A 250 -0.54 9.85 8.51
N GLN A 251 -0.20 10.85 7.73
CA GLN A 251 1.16 11.12 7.30
C GLN A 251 2.01 11.33 8.56
N SER A 252 2.98 10.45 8.77
CA SER A 252 3.93 10.49 9.89
C SER A 252 5.39 10.55 9.41
N VAL A 253 5.56 10.80 8.11
CA VAL A 253 6.86 10.86 7.45
C VAL A 253 7.48 12.23 7.68
N LEU A 254 6.73 13.31 7.42
CA LEU A 254 7.12 14.69 7.66
C LEU A 254 6.18 15.26 8.72
N VAL A 255 6.65 15.25 9.97
CA VAL A 255 5.92 15.86 11.08
C VAL A 255 5.77 17.36 10.82
N ASP A 256 4.55 17.87 11.01
CA ASP A 256 4.17 19.28 10.81
C ASP A 256 4.40 19.82 9.38
N TYR A 257 4.15 18.98 8.37
CA TYR A 257 4.26 19.38 6.96
C TYR A 257 3.31 20.53 6.60
N LYS A 258 3.85 21.63 6.05
CA LYS A 258 3.10 22.87 5.78
C LYS A 258 2.62 23.03 4.33
N TRP A 259 2.82 22.03 3.47
CA TRP A 259 2.43 22.06 2.05
C TRP A 259 3.15 23.13 1.20
N ASP A 260 4.32 23.56 1.65
CA ASP A 260 5.13 24.64 1.09
C ASP A 260 6.05 24.22 -0.06
N ILE A 261 6.48 22.95 -0.09
CA ILE A 261 7.39 22.43 -1.12
C ILE A 261 6.80 22.53 -2.53
N HIS A 262 5.49 22.34 -2.70
CA HIS A 262 4.85 22.32 -4.01
C HIS A 262 5.04 23.65 -4.76
N ASP A 263 4.78 24.76 -4.07
CA ASP A 263 4.89 26.10 -4.65
C ASP A 263 6.36 26.45 -4.92
N ALA A 264 7.25 26.09 -3.99
CA ALA A 264 8.70 26.28 -4.11
C ALA A 264 9.32 25.55 -5.31
N CYS A 265 8.87 24.32 -5.60
CA CYS A 265 9.43 23.47 -6.66
C CYS A 265 8.77 23.62 -8.03
N THR A 266 7.63 24.31 -8.12
CA THR A 266 6.92 24.51 -9.39
C THR A 266 7.80 25.17 -10.48
N PRO A 267 8.57 26.24 -10.19
CA PRO A 267 9.49 26.83 -11.17
C PRO A 267 10.61 25.89 -11.62
N TYR A 268 11.17 25.11 -10.68
CA TYR A 268 12.23 24.14 -10.96
C TYR A 268 11.76 23.07 -11.96
N HIS A 269 10.57 22.49 -11.74
CA HIS A 269 10.00 21.52 -12.68
C HIS A 269 9.63 22.14 -14.02
N ALA A 270 9.15 23.39 -14.05
CA ALA A 270 8.87 24.09 -15.29
C ALA A 270 10.15 24.32 -16.12
N ALA A 271 11.28 24.63 -15.47
CA ALA A 271 12.58 24.76 -16.10
C ALA A 271 13.08 23.41 -16.66
N LEU A 272 12.95 22.32 -15.90
CA LEU A 272 13.34 20.97 -16.33
C LEU A 272 12.54 20.50 -17.56
N LEU A 273 11.26 20.88 -17.66
CA LEU A 273 10.41 20.62 -18.81
C LEU A 273 10.70 21.54 -20.02
N GLY A 274 11.72 22.40 -19.94
CA GLY A 274 12.07 23.35 -21.00
C GLY A 274 11.04 24.45 -21.22
N ARG A 275 10.14 24.69 -20.24
CA ARG A 275 9.11 25.74 -20.35
C ARG A 275 9.63 27.13 -19.94
N LEU A 276 10.79 27.20 -19.29
CA LEU A 276 11.43 28.45 -18.88
C LEU A 276 12.78 28.64 -19.58
N PRO A 277 13.15 29.89 -19.94
CA PRO A 277 14.47 30.18 -20.47
C PRO A 277 15.57 29.90 -19.41
N PRO A 278 16.79 29.52 -19.81
CA PRO A 278 17.88 29.05 -18.94
C PRO A 278 18.43 30.07 -17.91
N GLY A 279 17.79 31.22 -17.73
CA GLY A 279 18.15 32.23 -16.73
C GLY A 279 17.02 32.64 -15.78
N GLY A 280 15.86 31.96 -15.81
CA GLY A 280 14.67 32.35 -15.04
C GLY A 280 14.51 31.70 -13.66
N VAL A 281 15.53 31.00 -13.16
CA VAL A 281 15.42 30.20 -11.91
C VAL A 281 16.19 30.83 -10.73
N ARG A 282 16.99 31.89 -10.97
CA ARG A 282 17.74 32.60 -9.93
C ARG A 282 17.16 33.96 -9.60
#